data_AF-A0A2A4VXG6-F1
#
_entry.id   AF-A0A2A4VXG6-F1
#
_cell.length_a   1.000
_cell.length_b   1.000
_cell.length_c   1.000
_cell.angle_alpha   90.00
_cell.angle_beta   90.00
_cell.angle_gamma   90.00
#
_symmetry.space_group_name_H-M   'P 1'
#
loop_
_entity.id
_entity.type
_entity.pdbx_description
1 polymer ?
#
loop_
_entity_poly.entity_id
_entity_poly.type
_entity_poly.pdbx_seq_one_letter_code
_entity_poly.pdbx_strand_id
1 'polypeptide(L)'
;MAFVKARLHLDTCFDGEIISILYEDTAANEPLARSILTLGHKILSETTDTRYKKTNPATQHTARRLDSATLQLKHIRIQVKK
;
A
#
# COMPACT_ATOMS: atom_id res chain seq x y z
N MET A 1 8.69 -5.42 1.71
CA MET A 1 8.46 -6.09 0.41
C MET A 1 7.52 -5.34 -0.53
N ALA A 2 6.92 -4.20 -0.11
CA ALA A 2 5.95 -3.48 -0.95
C ALA A 2 6.56 -2.90 -2.25
N PHE A 3 7.80 -2.40 -2.19
CA PHE A 3 8.46 -1.78 -3.36
C PHE A 3 8.70 -2.74 -4.52
N VAL A 4 9.19 -3.95 -4.24
CA VAL A 4 9.46 -4.94 -5.30
C VAL A 4 8.17 -5.30 -6.04
N LYS A 5 7.07 -5.49 -5.30
CA LYS A 5 5.75 -5.78 -5.88
C LYS A 5 5.22 -4.59 -6.70
N ALA A 6 5.35 -3.38 -6.15
CA ALA A 6 4.95 -2.15 -6.84
C ALA A 6 5.70 -1.98 -8.16
N ARG A 7 7.02 -2.19 -8.16
CA ARG A 7 7.86 -2.08 -9.36
C ARG A 7 7.46 -3.09 -10.44
N LEU A 8 7.31 -4.36 -10.09
CA LEU A 8 6.87 -5.39 -11.04
C LEU A 8 5.52 -5.04 -11.68
N HIS A 9 4.60 -4.47 -10.90
CA HIS A 9 3.32 -4.05 -11.44
C HIS A 9 3.44 -2.82 -12.35
N LEU A 10 4.20 -1.80 -11.93
CA LEU A 10 4.47 -0.58 -12.72
C LEU A 10 5.11 -0.89 -14.07
N ASP A 11 6.01 -1.88 -14.14
CA ASP A 11 6.66 -2.30 -15.39
C ASP A 11 5.63 -2.83 -16.42
N THR A 12 4.55 -3.47 -15.94
CA THR A 12 3.47 -4.02 -16.79
C THR A 12 2.42 -3.00 -17.22
N CYS A 13 2.36 -1.83 -16.60
CA CYS A 13 1.37 -0.79 -16.88
C CYS A 13 1.68 0.01 -18.16
N PHE A 14 0.67 0.65 -18.73
CA PHE A 14 0.84 1.56 -19.86
C PHE A 14 1.25 2.97 -19.41
N ASP A 15 1.87 3.73 -20.32
CA ASP A 15 2.17 5.14 -20.04
C ASP A 15 0.87 5.92 -19.80
N GLY A 16 0.89 6.79 -18.79
CA GLY A 16 -0.27 7.57 -18.36
C GLY A 16 -1.31 6.82 -17.54
N GLU A 17 -1.19 5.50 -17.35
CA GLU A 17 -2.11 4.69 -16.56
C GLU A 17 -2.11 5.12 -15.08
N ILE A 18 -3.28 5.06 -14.42
CA ILE A 18 -3.42 5.41 -13.01
C ILE A 18 -3.62 4.12 -12.21
N ILE A 19 -2.68 3.82 -11.33
CA ILE A 19 -2.74 2.65 -10.44
C ILE A 19 -2.85 3.06 -8.97
N SER A 20 -3.34 2.12 -8.16
CA SER A 20 -3.54 2.27 -6.73
C SER A 20 -2.80 1.16 -5.99
N ILE A 21 -1.96 1.52 -5.02
CA ILE A 21 -1.20 0.56 -4.22
C ILE A 21 -1.57 0.73 -2.75
N LEU A 22 -2.02 -0.36 -2.13
CA LEU A 22 -2.20 -0.45 -0.68
C LEU A 22 -1.03 -1.20 -0.07
N TYR A 23 -0.46 -0.65 0.99
CA TYR A 23 0.66 -1.25 1.71
C TYR A 23 0.60 -0.94 3.21
N GLU A 24 1.22 -1.79 4.01
CA GLU A 24 1.33 -1.58 5.46
C GLU A 24 2.29 -0.42 5.76
N ASP A 25 1.85 0.53 6.59
CA ASP A 25 2.66 1.64 7.05
C ASP A 25 3.65 1.18 8.11
N THR A 26 4.74 0.61 7.62
CA THR A 26 5.86 0.13 8.42
C THR A 26 7.15 0.77 7.90
N ALA A 27 8.17 0.90 8.76
CA ALA A 27 9.46 1.46 8.36
C ALA A 27 10.09 0.73 7.14
N ALA A 28 9.76 -0.55 6.93
CA ALA A 28 10.21 -1.33 5.78
C ALA A 28 9.54 -0.94 4.44
N ASN A 29 8.37 -0.29 4.48
CA ASN A 29 7.63 0.15 3.28
C ASN A 29 7.56 1.68 3.15
N GLU A 30 7.97 2.45 4.17
CA GLU A 30 8.11 3.91 4.14
C GLU A 30 8.88 4.46 2.90
N PRO A 31 9.96 3.83 2.39
CA PRO A 31 10.62 4.34 1.18
C PRO A 31 9.82 4.14 -0.11
N LEU A 32 8.65 3.47 -0.11
CA LEU A 32 7.90 3.14 -1.33
C LEU A 32 7.59 4.38 -2.17
N ALA A 33 7.00 5.41 -1.56
CA ALA A 33 6.64 6.64 -2.25
C ALA A 33 7.87 7.33 -2.85
N ARG A 34 8.97 7.41 -2.09
CA ARG A 34 10.24 7.97 -2.57
C ARG A 34 10.79 7.19 -3.76
N SER A 35 10.80 5.86 -3.68
CA SER A 35 11.30 5.02 -4.78
C SER A 35 10.44 5.14 -6.05
N ILE A 36 9.13 5.32 -5.93
CA ILE A 36 8.24 5.56 -7.09
C ILE A 36 8.58 6.88 -7.77
N LEU A 37 8.85 7.94 -7.00
CA LEU A 37 9.29 9.22 -7.54
C LEU A 37 10.66 9.12 -8.22
N THR A 38 11.60 8.34 -7.66
CA THR A 38 12.91 8.09 -8.29
C THR A 38 12.80 7.33 -9.61
N LEU A 39 11.77 6.50 -9.77
CA LEU A 39 11.46 5.84 -11.05
C LEU A 39 10.86 6.79 -12.11
N GLY A 40 10.59 8.05 -11.75
CA GLY A 40 10.03 9.06 -12.66
C GLY A 40 8.51 9.07 -12.74
N HIS A 41 7.82 8.22 -11.99
CA HIS A 41 6.36 8.22 -11.93
C HIS A 41 5.83 9.35 -11.04
N LYS A 42 4.57 9.73 -11.26
CA LYS A 42 3.93 10.82 -10.52
C LYS A 42 3.00 10.28 -9.46
N ILE A 43 3.22 10.65 -8.20
CA ILE A 43 2.24 10.37 -7.13
C ILE A 43 1.12 11.40 -7.21
N LEU A 44 -0.12 10.92 -7.33
CA LEU A 44 -1.33 11.75 -7.39
C LEU A 44 -1.89 12.01 -6.00
N SER A 45 -1.88 11.01 -5.12
CA SER A 45 -2.38 11.12 -3.75
C SER A 45 -1.75 10.06 -2.86
N GLU A 46 -1.57 10.39 -1.59
CA GLU A 46 -1.15 9.47 -0.54
C GLU A 46 -2.04 9.67 0.68
N THR A 47 -2.71 8.61 1.13
CA THR A 47 -3.63 8.64 2.25
C THR A 47 -3.28 7.51 3.21
N THR A 48 -3.25 7.82 4.51
CA THR A 48 -3.04 6.81 5.56
C THR A 48 -4.39 6.49 6.21
N ASP A 49 -4.80 5.23 6.13
CA ASP A 49 -5.96 4.72 6.82
C ASP A 49 -5.54 4.07 8.14
N THR A 50 -5.87 4.74 9.24
CA THR A 50 -5.58 4.29 10.61
C THR A 50 -6.65 3.36 11.17
N ARG A 51 -7.73 3.10 10.41
CA ARG A 51 -8.91 2.35 10.87
C ARG A 51 -9.07 0.99 10.20
N TYR A 52 -8.06 0.51 9.48
CA TYR A 52 -8.16 -0.77 8.80
C TYR A 52 -8.19 -1.94 9.80
N LYS A 53 -9.41 -2.30 10.22
CA LYS A 53 -9.66 -3.56 10.93
C LYS A 53 -9.60 -4.66 9.89
N LYS A 54 -8.60 -5.55 9.99
CA LYS A 54 -8.56 -6.81 9.25
C LYS A 54 -9.77 -7.66 9.65
N THR A 55 -10.92 -7.45 8.99
CA THR A 55 -12.05 -8.37 9.10
C THR A 55 -11.66 -9.64 8.36
N ASN A 56 -11.05 -10.58 9.09
CA ASN A 56 -10.89 -11.95 8.64
C ASN A 56 -12.31 -12.54 8.50
N PRO A 57 -12.79 -12.98 7.32
CA PRO A 57 -14.12 -13.57 7.20
C PRO A 57 -14.19 -15.05 7.65
N ALA A 58 -13.22 -15.54 8.42
CA ALA A 58 -13.19 -16.93 8.84
C ALA A 58 -12.77 -17.05 10.30
N THR A 59 -13.70 -16.82 11.23
CA THR A 59 -13.94 -17.64 12.44
C THR A 59 -14.95 -16.93 13.34
N GLN A 60 -16.15 -17.52 13.43
CA GLN A 60 -17.09 -17.27 14.52
C GLN A 60 -16.49 -17.79 15.84
N HIS A 61 -16.94 -17.21 16.96
CA HIS A 61 -16.83 -17.73 18.33
C HIS A 61 -15.41 -17.91 18.92
N THR A 62 -14.96 -16.93 19.72
CA THR A 62 -14.63 -17.07 21.16
C THR A 62 -13.90 -15.82 21.67
N ALA A 63 -14.24 -15.42 22.89
CA ALA A 63 -13.63 -14.31 23.58
C ALA A 63 -12.14 -14.58 23.85
N ARG A 64 -11.27 -13.73 23.32
CA ARG A 64 -9.98 -13.42 23.96
C ARG A 64 -9.52 -12.06 23.44
N ARG A 65 -9.30 -11.13 24.38
CA ARG A 65 -8.50 -9.92 24.15
C ARG A 65 -7.17 -10.37 23.54
N LEU A 66 -7.02 -10.22 22.23
CA LEU A 66 -5.71 -10.13 21.61
C LEU A 66 -5.47 -8.65 21.35
N ASP A 67 -4.33 -8.16 21.80
CA ASP A 67 -3.85 -6.82 21.55
C ASP A 67 -4.01 -6.50 20.06
N SER A 68 -5.03 -5.70 19.75
CA SER A 68 -5.31 -5.23 18.39
C SER A 68 -4.18 -4.29 18.00
N ALA A 69 -3.07 -4.85 17.51
CA ALA A 69 -2.08 -4.08 16.77
C ALA A 69 -2.84 -3.41 15.62
N THR A 70 -3.09 -2.11 15.77
CA THR A 70 -3.72 -1.27 14.76
C THR A 70 -2.79 -1.22 13.56
N LEU A 71 -3.02 -2.12 12.60
CA LEU A 71 -2.36 -2.11 11.30
C LEU A 71 -2.78 -0.82 10.58
N GLN A 72 -1.84 0.11 10.45
CA GLN A 72 -2.02 1.30 9.63
C GLN A 72 -1.71 0.92 8.18
N LEU A 73 -2.63 1.22 7.27
CA LEU A 73 -2.41 1.02 5.85
C LEU A 73 -2.21 2.38 5.18
N LYS A 74 -1.28 2.44 4.24
CA LYS A 74 -1.13 3.55 3.31
C LYS A 74 -1.66 3.15 1.95
N HIS A 75 -2.36 4.09 1.33
CA HIS A 75 -2.89 4.00 -0.01
C HIS A 75 -2.26 5.11 -0.84
N ILE A 76 -1.56 4.74 -1.90
CA ILE A 76 -0.98 5.68 -2.86
C ILE A 76 -1.60 5.48 -4.24
N ARG A 77 -1.88 6.59 -4.90
CA ARG A 77 -2.30 6.61 -6.31
C ARG A 77 -1.17 7.17 -7.14
N ILE A 78 -0.82 6.46 -8.22
CA ILE A 78 0.35 6.74 -9.05
C ILE A 78 -0.12 6.87 -10.48
N GLN A 79 0.32 7.91 -11.16
CA GLN A 79 0.27 8.00 -12.61
C GLN A 79 1.61 7.51 -13.18
N VAL A 80 1.53 6.45 -13.99
CA VAL A 80 2.69 5.86 -14.65
C VAL A 80 3.22 6.82 -15.71
N LYS A 81 4.55 6.94 -15.73
CA LYS A 81 5.33 7.73 -16.69
C LYS A 81 6.47 6.86 -17.19
N LYS A 82 6.56 6.65 -18.50
CA LYS A 82 7.63 5.89 -19.15
C LYS A 82 8.54 6.78 -19.99
#